data_AF-A0A6P4YCB6-F1
#
_entry.id   AF-A0A6P4YCB6-F1
#
_cell.length_a   1.000
_cell.length_b   1.000
_cell.length_c   1.000
_cell.angle_alpha   90.00
_cell.angle_beta   90.00
_cell.angle_gamma   90.00
#
_symmetry.space_group_name_H-M   'P 1'
#
loop_
_entity.id
_entity.type
_entity.pdbx_description
1 polymer ?
#
loop_
_entity_poly.entity_id
_entity_poly.type
_entity_poly.pdbx_seq_one_letter_code
_entity_poly.pdbx_strand_id
1 'polypeptide(L)' 'MDIKAVSEFLGEKPFVMGQEPTEADATVYGFMAEILWAAPQSSDLYVLVTEKCPNIREYCVRMTRRYWQDWEGLIDKC' A
#
# COMPACT_ATOMS: atom_id res chain seq x y z
N MET A 1 -6.30 1.10 -11.82
CA MET A 1 -4.82 1.17 -11.75
C MET A 1 -4.27 -0.24 -11.87
N ASP A 2 -3.21 -0.45 -12.64
CA ASP A 2 -2.55 -1.76 -12.74
C ASP A 2 -1.63 -1.95 -11.52
N ILE A 3 -2.07 -2.75 -10.57
CA ILE A 3 -1.38 -2.98 -9.30
C ILE A 3 -0.05 -3.71 -9.52
N LYS A 4 0.02 -4.61 -10.51
CA LYS A 4 1.25 -5.34 -10.81
C LYS A 4 2.30 -4.40 -11.39
N ALA A 5 1.90 -3.52 -12.30
CA ALA A 5 2.80 -2.50 -12.83
C ALA A 5 3.30 -1.55 -11.73
N VAL A 6 2.44 -1.15 -10.77
CA VAL A 6 2.86 -0.33 -9.63
C VAL A 6 3.82 -1.11 -8.72
N SER A 7 3.53 -2.38 -8.45
CA SER A 7 4.39 -3.28 -7.67
C SER A 7 5.77 -3.43 -8.29
N GLU A 8 5.83 -3.68 -9.60
CA GLU A 8 7.07 -3.77 -10.37
C GLU A 8 7.82 -2.43 -10.39
N PHE A 9 7.10 -1.33 -10.61
CA PHE A 9 7.69 0.01 -10.63
C PHE A 9 8.24 0.42 -9.27
N LEU A 10 7.54 0.10 -8.18
CA LEU A 10 8.01 0.31 -6.81
C LEU A 10 9.27 -0.50 -6.56
N GLY A 11 9.27 -1.80 -6.93
CA GLY A 11 10.38 -2.70 -6.71
C GLY A 11 10.80 -2.70 -5.23
N GLU A 12 12.07 -2.39 -4.99
CA GLU A 12 12.67 -2.26 -3.65
C GLU A 12 12.72 -0.82 -3.13
N LYS A 13 12.25 0.16 -3.92
CA LYS A 13 12.27 1.57 -3.50
C LYS A 13 11.36 1.74 -2.28
N PRO A 14 11.71 2.65 -1.37
CA PRO A 14 10.83 2.90 -0.24
C PRO A 14 9.54 3.61 -0.65
N PHE A 15 9.58 4.42 -1.71
CA PHE A 15 8.44 5.14 -2.28
C PHE A 15 8.49 5.07 -3.82
N VAL A 16 7.35 5.31 -4.49
CA VAL A 16 7.27 5.15 -5.96
C VAL A 16 8.26 6.08 -6.68
N MET A 17 8.52 7.26 -6.13
CA MET A 17 9.45 8.25 -6.68
C MET A 17 10.87 8.21 -6.10
N GLY A 18 11.21 7.23 -5.25
CA GLY A 18 12.56 7.07 -4.71
C GLY A 18 12.59 7.07 -3.19
N GLN A 19 13.44 7.90 -2.58
CA GLN A 19 13.76 7.86 -1.15
C GLN A 19 12.77 8.61 -0.25
N GLU A 20 12.10 9.64 -0.77
CA GLU A 20 11.09 10.40 -0.05
C GLU A 20 9.76 10.34 -0.78
N PRO A 21 8.62 10.33 -0.05
CA PRO A 21 7.30 10.30 -0.65
C PRO A 21 6.99 11.63 -1.35
N THR A 22 6.21 11.53 -2.42
CA THR A 22 5.70 12.68 -3.18
C THR A 22 4.18 12.65 -3.26
N GLU A 23 3.56 13.62 -3.94
CA GLU A 23 2.11 13.60 -4.21
C GLU A 23 1.68 12.34 -5.00
N ALA A 24 2.58 11.79 -5.82
CA ALA A 24 2.34 10.52 -6.51
C ALA A 24 2.16 9.37 -5.49
N ASP A 25 2.96 9.37 -4.42
CA ASP A 25 2.85 8.39 -3.35
C ASP A 25 1.54 8.55 -2.57
N ALA A 26 1.10 9.77 -2.29
CA ALA A 26 -0.19 10.01 -1.65
C ALA A 26 -1.35 9.42 -2.49
N THR A 27 -1.27 9.58 -3.82
CA THR A 27 -2.26 9.04 -4.75
C THR A 27 -2.26 7.51 -4.76
N VAL A 28 -1.08 6.89 -4.93
CA VAL A 28 -0.95 5.42 -4.93
C VAL A 28 -1.41 4.84 -3.59
N TYR A 29 -0.98 5.44 -2.49
CA TYR A 29 -1.40 5.06 -1.14
C TYR A 29 -2.91 5.07 -0.97
N GLY A 30 -3.60 6.14 -1.38
CA GLY A 30 -5.06 6.24 -1.20
C GLY A 30 -5.83 5.07 -1.79
N PHE A 31 -5.48 4.67 -3.03
CA PHE A 31 -6.10 3.51 -3.67
C PHE A 31 -5.71 2.18 -3.01
N MET A 32 -4.45 2.02 -2.62
CA MET A 32 -3.98 0.75 -2.02
C MET A 32 -4.52 0.58 -0.60
N ALA A 33 -4.64 1.67 0.16
CA ALA A 33 -5.18 1.70 1.50
C ALA A 33 -6.65 1.24 1.52
N GLU A 34 -7.45 1.71 0.57
CA GLU A 34 -8.84 1.26 0.41
C GLU A 34 -8.91 -0.25 0.17
N ILE A 35 -8.04 -0.79 -0.67
CA ILE A 35 -7.99 -2.24 -0.94
C ILE A 35 -7.57 -3.02 0.31
N LEU A 36 -6.54 -2.56 1.03
CA LEU A 36 -6.01 -3.27 2.18
C LEU A 36 -6.94 -3.25 3.40
N TRP A 37 -7.60 -2.12 3.67
CA TRP A 37 -8.31 -1.92 4.92
C TRP A 37 -9.84 -1.81 4.78
N ALA A 38 -10.37 -1.58 3.58
CA ALA A 38 -11.81 -1.44 3.38
C ALA A 38 -12.43 -2.52 2.47
N ALA A 39 -11.69 -3.05 1.50
CA ALA A 39 -12.22 -4.07 0.60
C ALA A 39 -12.47 -5.40 1.32
N PRO A 40 -13.48 -6.20 0.90
CA PRO A 40 -13.67 -7.54 1.40
C PRO A 40 -12.41 -8.40 1.15
N GLN A 41 -12.00 -9.17 2.16
CA GLN A 41 -10.83 -10.05 2.05
C GLN A 41 -10.99 -11.13 0.97
N SER A 42 -12.23 -11.49 0.65
CA SER A 42 -12.55 -12.42 -0.44
C SER A 42 -12.46 -11.80 -1.84
N SER A 43 -12.16 -10.51 -1.96
CA SER A 43 -12.07 -9.85 -3.27
C SER A 43 -10.76 -10.18 -3.98
N ASP A 44 -10.81 -10.32 -5.30
CA ASP A 44 -9.62 -10.57 -6.12
C ASP A 44 -8.56 -9.47 -5.97
N LEU A 45 -8.98 -8.23 -5.71
CA LEU A 45 -8.09 -7.10 -5.47
C LEU A 45 -7.34 -7.24 -4.14
N TYR A 46 -8.04 -7.63 -3.07
CA TYR A 46 -7.40 -7.87 -1.78
C TYR A 46 -6.36 -9.00 -1.90
N VAL A 47 -6.74 -10.12 -2.52
CA VAL A 47 -5.84 -11.25 -2.78
C VAL A 47 -4.64 -10.84 -3.64
N LEU A 48 -4.86 -10.02 -4.68
CA LEU A 48 -3.80 -9.52 -5.53
C LEU A 48 -2.78 -8.67 -4.74
N VAL A 49 -3.24 -7.73 -3.92
CA VAL A 49 -2.34 -6.87 -3.13
C VAL A 49 -1.64 -7.65 -2.02
N THR A 50 -2.35 -8.54 -1.33
CA THR A 50 -1.81 -9.20 -0.13
C THR A 50 -0.97 -10.44 -0.42
N GLU A 51 -1.31 -11.22 -1.45
CA GLU A 51 -0.60 -12.47 -1.77
C GLU A 51 0.38 -12.34 -2.92
N LYS A 52 0.07 -11.50 -3.92
CA LYS A 52 0.86 -11.42 -5.17
C LYS A 52 1.75 -10.19 -5.26
N CYS A 53 1.46 -9.13 -4.51
CA CYS A 53 2.20 -7.87 -4.51
C CYS A 53 2.59 -7.43 -3.08
N PRO A 54 3.33 -8.25 -2.30
CA PRO A 54 3.57 -8.00 -0.88
C PRO A 54 4.32 -6.68 -0.60
N ASN A 55 5.15 -6.21 -1.53
CA ASN A 55 5.85 -4.92 -1.41
C ASN A 55 4.88 -3.72 -1.38
N ILE A 56 3.69 -3.84 -1.97
CA ILE A 56 2.64 -2.83 -1.88
C ILE A 56 2.10 -2.74 -0.44
N ARG A 57 1.91 -3.88 0.22
CA ARG A 57 1.47 -3.89 1.64
C ARG A 57 2.51 -3.20 2.52
N GLU A 58 3.77 -3.54 2.37
CA GLU A 58 4.87 -2.92 3.13
C GLU A 58 4.97 -1.42 2.89
N TYR A 59 4.84 -1.01 1.63
CA TYR A 59 4.76 0.39 1.23
C TYR A 59 3.60 1.12 1.92
N CYS A 60 2.40 0.55 1.93
CA CYS A 60 1.25 1.16 2.58
C CYS A 60 1.43 1.26 4.09
N VAL A 61 1.96 0.22 4.74
CA VAL A 61 2.28 0.24 6.17
C VAL A 61 3.27 1.36 6.50
N ARG A 62 4.31 1.55 5.68
CA ARG A 62 5.28 2.64 5.83
C ARG A 62 4.65 4.02 5.68
N MET A 63 3.80 4.21 4.67
CA MET A 63 3.04 5.46 4.49
C MET A 63 2.12 5.72 5.69
N THR A 64 1.39 4.71 6.15
CA THR A 64 0.50 4.80 7.33
C THR A 64 1.27 5.22 8.56
N ARG A 65 2.36 4.54 8.90
CA ARG A 65 3.19 4.86 10.09
C ARG A 65 3.79 6.26 10.03
N ARG A 66 4.12 6.76 8.84
CA ARG A 66 4.72 8.09 8.69
C ARG A 66 3.71 9.21 8.92
N TYR A 67 2.49 9.08 8.42
CA TYR A 67 1.52 10.17 8.35
C TYR A 67 0.31 10.03 9.29
N TRP A 68 0.01 8.82 9.75
CA TRP A 68 -1.10 8.49 10.64
C TRP A 68 -0.60 7.66 11.82
N GLN A 69 0.26 8.26 12.64
CA GLN A 69 0.89 7.61 13.81
C GLN A 69 -0.14 7.17 14.86
N ASP A 70 -1.29 7.84 14.92
CA ASP A 70 -2.43 7.48 15.76
C ASP A 70 -3.15 6.20 15.28
N TRP A 71 -2.83 5.72 14.08
CA TRP A 71 -3.51 4.59 13.46
C TRP A 71 -2.87 3.22 13.80
N GLU A 72 -1.77 3.18 14.56
CA GLU A 72 -0.97 1.97 14.84
C GLU A 72 -1.78 0.77 15.37
N GLY A 73 -2.83 0.99 16.18
CA GLY A 73 -3.67 -0.09 16.72
C GLY A 73 -4.67 -0.73 15.73
N LEU A 74 -4.73 -0.26 14.49
CA LEU A 74 -5.62 -0.79 13.44
C LEU A 74 -4.87 -1.45 12.27
N ILE A 75 -3.55 -1.26 12.18
CA ILE A 75 -2.70 -1.86 11.13
C ILE A 75 -2.54 -3.37 11.34
N ASP A 76 -2.67 -3.83 12.59
CA ASP A 76 -2.52 -5.24 13.01
C ASP A 76 -3.82 -6.07 12.87
N LYS A 77 -4.92 -5.48 12.38
CA LYS A 77 -6.22 -6.17 12.29
C LYS A 77 -6.48 -6.90 10.97
N CYS A 78 -5.48 -7.02 10.10
CA CYS A 78 -5.57 -7.70 8.81
C CYS A 78 -4.69 -8.94 8.76
#